data_AF-A0A255TUM9-F1
#
_entry.id   AF-A0A255TUM9-F1
#
_cell.length_a   1.000
_cell.length_b   1.000
_cell.length_c   1.000
_cell.angle_alpha   90.00
_cell.angle_beta   90.00
_cell.angle_gamma   90.00
#
_symmetry.space_group_name_H-M   'P 1'
#
loop_
_entity.id
_entity.type
_entity.pdbx_description
1 polymer ?
#
loop_
_entity_poly.entity_id
_entity_poly.type
_entity_poly.pdbx_seq_one_letter_code
_entity_poly.pdbx_strand_id
1 'polypeptide(L)' 'MEEKLSAIYLRNGENALAYVQSLNVGVRQIATDAILECLRLGYPLNNMEITSKAREIQRMRMRARA' A
#
# COMPACT_ATOMS: atom_id res chain seq x y z
N MET A 1 -9.11 -8.70 4.08
CA MET A 1 -8.18 -7.62 3.66
C MET A 1 -8.18 -6.50 4.69
N GLU A 2 -9.36 -6.06 5.11
CA GLU A 2 -9.54 -5.01 6.12
C GLU A 2 -8.97 -5.36 7.50
N GLU A 3 -9.11 -6.60 7.96
CA GLU A 3 -8.52 -7.06 9.24
C GLU A 3 -6.99 -7.00 9.29
N LYS A 4 -6.31 -7.15 8.14
CA LYS A 4 -4.84 -7.08 8.12
C LYS A 4 -4.33 -5.65 8.24
N LEU A 5 -5.10 -4.68 7.74
CA LEU A 5 -4.72 -3.27 7.77
C LEU A 5 -5.17 -2.58 9.06
N SER A 6 -6.22 -3.06 9.74
CA SER A 6 -6.74 -2.44 10.96
C SER A 6 -5.75 -2.42 12.11
N ALA A 7 -4.80 -3.36 12.16
CA ALA A 7 -3.73 -3.41 13.17
C ALA A 7 -2.44 -2.65 12.76
N ILE A 8 -2.41 -2.05 11.57
CA ILE A 8 -1.22 -1.40 11.02
C ILE A 8 -1.36 0.11 11.12
N TYR A 9 -0.28 0.77 11.55
CA TYR A 9 -0.18 2.22 11.59
C TYR A 9 0.94 2.69 10.66
N LEU A 10 0.64 3.74 9.89
CA LEU A 10 1.61 4.49 9.11
C LEU A 10 2.54 5.25 10.06
N ARG A 11 3.68 5.69 9.52
CA ARG A 11 4.71 6.43 10.26
C ARG A 11 4.21 7.75 10.86
N ASN A 12 3.17 8.35 10.27
CA ASN A 12 2.50 9.55 10.77
C ASN A 12 1.45 9.24 11.87
N GLY A 13 1.28 7.98 12.27
CA GLY A 13 0.28 7.56 13.25
C GLY A 13 -1.12 7.31 12.66
N GLU A 14 -1.31 7.49 11.36
CA GLU A 14 -2.58 7.18 10.69
C GLU A 14 -2.79 5.67 10.60
N ASN A 15 -4.02 5.20 10.78
CA ASN A 15 -4.33 3.78 10.60
C ASN A 15 -4.31 3.40 9.11
N ALA A 16 -3.70 2.27 8.76
CA ALA A 16 -3.54 1.87 7.37
C ALA A 16 -4.86 1.56 6.66
N LEU A 17 -5.86 1.04 7.37
CA LEU A 17 -7.19 0.83 6.81
C LEU A 17 -7.85 2.17 6.47
N ALA A 18 -7.79 3.13 7.38
CA ALA A 18 -8.33 4.48 7.16
C ALA A 18 -7.63 5.17 5.98
N TYR A 19 -6.30 5.06 5.90
CA TYR A 19 -5.52 5.56 4.76
C TYR A 19 -6.00 4.95 3.43
N VAL A 20 -6.13 3.62 3.35
CA VAL A 20 -6.60 2.98 2.10
C VAL A 20 -8.05 3.35 1.77
N GLN A 21 -8.92 3.46 2.77
CA GLN A 21 -10.32 3.85 2.58
C GLN A 21 -10.47 5.29 2.06
N SER A 22 -9.54 6.19 2.40
CA SER A 22 -9.52 7.56 1.88
C SER A 22 -9.11 7.67 0.40
N LEU A 23 -8.50 6.62 -0.16
CA LEU A 23 -8.10 6.56 -1.57
C LEU A 23 -9.26 6.19 -2.51
N ASN A 24 -9.10 6.55 -3.79
CA ASN A 24 -9.98 6.13 -4.89
C ASN A 24 -10.05 4.60 -5.00
N VAL A 25 -11.26 4.06 -5.21
CA VAL A 25 -11.53 2.61 -5.26
C VAL A 25 -10.57 1.87 -6.21
N GLY A 26 -10.26 2.47 -7.37
CA GLY A 26 -9.37 1.87 -8.38
C GLY A 26 -7.91 1.68 -7.94
N VAL A 27 -7.46 2.34 -6.88
CA VAL A 27 -6.09 2.22 -6.36
C VAL A 27 -5.98 1.56 -4.99
N ARG A 28 -7.11 1.24 -4.33
CA ARG A 28 -7.11 0.67 -2.97
C ARG A 28 -6.37 -0.66 -2.90
N GLN A 29 -6.59 -1.52 -3.89
CA GLN A 29 -5.94 -2.83 -3.94
C GLN A 29 -4.41 -2.68 -4.03
N ILE A 30 -3.92 -1.83 -4.93
CA ILE A 30 -2.47 -1.67 -5.13
C ILE A 30 -1.81 -0.92 -3.97
N ALA A 31 -2.51 0.00 -3.33
CA ALA A 31 -2.06 0.64 -2.10
C ALA A 31 -1.96 -0.37 -0.95
N THR A 32 -2.93 -1.28 -0.84
CA THR A 32 -2.90 -2.38 0.14
C THR A 32 -1.69 -3.28 -0.09
N ASP A 33 -1.48 -3.72 -1.34
CA ASP A 33 -0.35 -4.58 -1.69
C ASP A 33 0.98 -3.88 -1.39
N ALA A 34 1.07 -2.57 -1.67
CA ALA A 34 2.25 -1.76 -1.38
C ALA A 34 2.53 -1.64 0.12
N ILE A 35 1.50 -1.40 0.95
CA ILE A 35 1.65 -1.34 2.41
C ILE A 35 2.17 -2.66 2.96
N LEU A 36 1.59 -3.78 2.54
CA LEU A 36 1.99 -5.10 3.01
C LEU A 36 3.41 -5.45 2.56
N GLU A 37 3.79 -5.08 1.33
CA GLU A 37 5.13 -5.33 0.82
C GLU A 37 6.19 -4.44 1.49
N CYS A 38 5.87 -3.16 1.75
CA CYS A 38 6.74 -2.30 2.54
C CYS A 38 6.94 -2.86 3.95
N LEU A 39 5.88 -3.34 4.61
CA LEU A 39 5.97 -3.98 5.92
C LEU A 39 6.84 -5.25 5.88
N ARG A 40 6.64 -6.11 4.87
CA ARG A 40 7.43 -7.34 4.67
C ARG A 40 8.92 -7.07 4.47
N LEU A 41 9.25 -5.98 3.77
CA LEU A 41 10.63 -5.56 3.49
C LEU A 41 11.26 -4.71 4.60
N GLY A 42 10.49 -4.36 5.64
CA GLY A 42 10.96 -3.49 6.72
C GLY A 42 11.10 -2.02 6.33
N TYR A 43 10.46 -1.60 5.24
CA TYR A 43 10.43 -0.19 4.84
C TYR A 43 9.48 0.63 5.71
N PRO A 44 9.78 1.92 5.94
CA PRO A 44 8.89 2.78 6.71
C PRO A 44 7.55 2.96 5.98
N LEU A 45 6.45 2.79 6.71
CA LEU A 45 5.10 2.99 6.18
C LEU A 45 4.75 4.48 6.08
N ASN A 46 5.41 5.20 5.18
CA ASN A 46 5.09 6.58 4.85
C ASN A 46 4.55 6.69 3.41
N ASN A 47 3.95 7.83 3.08
CA ASN A 47 3.34 8.04 1.76
C ASN A 47 4.32 7.86 0.61
N MET A 48 5.59 8.22 0.79
CA MET A 48 6.61 8.13 -0.26
C MET A 48 6.92 6.67 -0.60
N GLU A 49 7.20 5.84 0.40
CA GLU A 49 7.49 4.41 0.19
C GLU A 49 6.27 3.65 -0.33
N ILE A 50 5.09 3.89 0.25
CA ILE A 50 3.83 3.27 -0.20
C ILE A 50 3.56 3.62 -1.67
N THR A 51 3.70 4.89 -2.05
CA THR A 51 3.48 5.32 -3.44
C THR A 51 4.52 4.75 -4.39
N SER A 52 5.80 4.76 -4.00
CA SER A 52 6.90 4.20 -4.79
C SER A 52 6.66 2.71 -5.06
N LYS A 53 6.32 1.95 -4.02
CA LYS A 53 6.04 0.52 -4.11
C LYS A 53 4.78 0.23 -4.92
N ALA A 54 3.71 1.01 -4.76
CA ALA A 54 2.49 0.87 -5.56
C ALA A 54 2.78 1.05 -7.05
N ARG A 55 3.57 2.05 -7.44
CA ARG A 55 3.97 2.28 -8.84
C ARG A 55 4.84 1.14 -9.38
N GLU A 56 5.73 0.60 -8.57
CA GLU A 56 6.54 -0.56 -8.94
C GLU A 56 5.67 -1.79 -9.24
N ILE A 57 4.76 -2.14 -8.32
CA ILE A 57 3.78 -3.22 -8.51
C ILE A 57 2.95 -2.99 -9.76
N GLN A 58 2.53 -1.74 -10.04
CA GLN A 58 1.74 -1.40 -11.22
C GLN A 58 2.53 -1.68 -12.50
N ARG A 59 3.79 -1.25 -12.56
CA ARG A 59 4.67 -1.50 -13.71
C ARG A 59 4.91 -2.99 -13.92
N MET A 60 5.13 -3.76 -12.85
CA MET A 60 5.28 -5.21 -12.93
C MET A 60 4.01 -5.87 -13.50
N ARG A 61 2.82 -5.47 -13.03
CA ARG A 61 1.54 -5.96 -13.56
C ARG A 61 1.33 -5.62 -15.03
N MET A 62 1.75 -4.44 -15.47
CA MET A 62 1.67 -4.07 -16.89
C MET A 62 2.62 -4.90 -17.75
N ARG A 63 3.86 -5.12 -17.29
CA ARG A 63 4.85 -5.97 -17.99
C ARG A 63 4.42 -7.43 -18.07
N ALA A 64 3.78 -7.96 -17.03
CA ALA A 64 3.28 -9.34 -17.02
C ALA A 64 2.05 -9.57 -17.92
N ARG A 65 1.40 -8.50 -18.38
CA ARG A 65 0.24 -8.54 -19.29
C ARG A 65 0.61 -8.25 -20.75
N ALA A 66 1.85 -7.81 -21.00
CA ALA A 66 2.39 -7.54 -22.33
C ALA A 66 3.11 -8.78 -22.86
#